data_AF-A0A918ZGF5-F1
#
_entry.id   AF-A0A918ZGF5-F1
#
_cell.length_a   1.000
_cell.length_b   1.000
_cell.length_c   1.000
_cell.angle_alpha   90.00
_cell.angle_beta   90.00
_cell.angle_gamma   90.00
#
_symmetry.space_group_name_H-M   'P 1'
#
loop_
_entity.id
_entity.type
_entity.pdbx_description
1 polymer ?
#
loop_
_entity_poly.entity_id
_entity_poly.type
_entity_poly.pdbx_seq_one_letter_code
_entity_poly.pdbx_strand_id
1 'polypeptide(L)' 'MELIEVDGPLVTFRWHYVFADGELTSDSTLRFRERGEIEVDLAAAGYALEEVCDAPDRGGKEFVFVARRPLPA' A
#
# COMPACT_ATOMS: atom_id res chain seq x y z
N MET A 1 -17.60 5.77 -1.73
CA MET A 1 -16.87 4.63 -1.12
C MET A 1 -17.47 4.37 0.24
N GLU A 2 -17.71 3.11 0.55
CA GLU A 2 -18.28 2.64 1.82
C GLU A 2 -17.27 1.70 2.50
N LEU A 3 -16.95 1.94 3.78
CA LEU A 3 -16.13 1.02 4.56
C LEU A 3 -16.99 -0.18 4.99
N ILE A 4 -16.55 -1.40 4.71
CA ILE A 4 -17.26 -2.63 5.07
C ILE A 4 -16.66 -3.24 6.34
N GLU A 5 -15.34 -3.43 6.38
CA GLU A 5 -14.67 -4.16 7.44
C GLU A 5 -13.22 -3.68 7.63
N VAL A 6 -12.75 -3.72 8.87
CA VAL A 6 -11.34 -3.57 9.24
C VAL A 6 -10.94 -4.78 10.08
N ASP A 7 -10.09 -5.64 9.53
CA ASP A 7 -9.53 -6.81 10.21
C ASP A 7 -7.99 -6.70 10.22
N GLY A 8 -7.46 -6.15 11.32
CA GLY A 8 -6.03 -5.87 11.46
C GLY A 8 -5.50 -5.01 10.30
N PRO A 9 -4.51 -5.48 9.51
CA PRO A 9 -3.98 -4.73 8.38
C PRO A 9 -4.90 -4.75 7.14
N LEU A 10 -5.95 -5.56 7.12
CA LEU A 10 -6.86 -5.70 6.00
C LEU A 10 -8.05 -4.74 6.14
N VAL A 11 -8.30 -3.96 5.10
CA VAL A 11 -9.41 -3.01 5.04
C VAL A 11 -10.24 -3.31 3.81
N THR A 12 -11.49 -3.72 4.02
CA THR A 12 -12.44 -4.04 2.96
C THR A 12 -13.45 -2.91 2.79
N PHE A 13 -13.70 -2.52 1.55
CA PHE A 13 -14.57 -1.40 1.20
C PHE A 13 -15.26 -1.62 -0.15
N ARG A 14 -16.39 -0.93 -0.34
CA ARG A 14 -17.17 -0.92 -1.57
C ARG A 14 -16.96 0.35 -2.36
N TRP A 15 -16.59 0.20 -3.62
CA TRP A 15 -16.69 1.24 -4.63
C TRP A 15 -18.09 1.29 -5.21
N HIS A 16 -18.53 2.50 -5.52
CA HIS A 16 -19.74 2.78 -6.27
C HIS A 16 -19.34 3.54 -7.52
N TYR A 17 -19.68 3.00 -8.67
CA TYR A 17 -19.44 3.60 -9.98
C TYR A 17 -20.77 3.97 -10.59
N VAL A 18 -20.96 5.25 -10.87
CA VAL A 18 -22.16 5.78 -11.51
C VAL A 18 -21.87 6.02 -12.99
N PHE A 19 -22.68 5.42 -13.85
CA PHE A 19 -22.66 5.58 -15.29
C PHE A 19 -23.97 6.22 -15.75
N ALA A 20 -24.03 6.66 -17.01
CA ALA A 20 -25.23 7.27 -17.56
C ALA A 20 -26.43 6.30 -17.59
N ASP A 21 -26.17 4.99 -17.62
CA ASP A 21 -27.13 3.91 -17.79
C ASP A 21 -27.31 3.04 -16.53
N GLY A 22 -26.63 3.34 -15.43
CA GLY A 22 -26.80 2.60 -14.19
C GLY A 22 -25.67 2.77 -13.18
N GLU A 23 -25.72 1.94 -12.14
CA GLU A 23 -24.73 1.90 -11.07
C GLU A 23 -24.11 0.51 -10.98
N LEU A 24 -22.81 0.46 -10.74
CA LEU A 24 -22.07 -0.77 -10.44
C LEU A 24 -21.36 -0.62 -9.10
N THR A 25 -21.38 -1.69 -8.30
CA THR A 25 -20.62 -1.77 -7.06
C THR A 25 -19.48 -2.78 -7.19
N SER A 26 -18.37 -2.51 -6.52
CA SER A 26 -17.20 -3.40 -6.48
C SER A 26 -16.60 -3.43 -5.09
N ASP A 27 -16.47 -4.61 -4.51
CA ASP A 27 -15.82 -4.79 -3.21
C ASP A 27 -14.33 -5.03 -3.41
N SER A 28 -13.50 -4.40 -2.57
CA SER A 28 -12.05 -4.50 -2.63
C SER A 28 -11.46 -4.52 -1.22
N THR A 29 -10.38 -5.29 -1.05
CA THR A 29 -9.63 -5.35 0.21
C THR A 29 -8.20 -4.89 -0.03
N LEU A 30 -7.79 -3.85 0.69
CA LEU A 30 -6.40 -3.41 0.75
C LEU A 30 -5.72 -4.00 1.99
N ARG A 31 -4.41 -4.27 1.89
CA ARG A 31 -3.56 -4.58 3.04
C ARG A 31 -2.61 -3.43 3.31
N PHE A 32 -2.74 -2.83 4.48
CA PHE A 32 -1.80 -1.85 5.01
C PHE A 32 -0.65 -2.59 5.69
N ARG A 33 0.55 -2.48 5.12
CA ARG A 33 1.76 -3.10 5.68
C ARG A 33 2.49 -2.09 6.54
N GLU A 34 2.99 -2.57 7.68
CA GLU A 34 3.85 -1.79 8.55
C GLU A 34 5.24 -1.60 7.94
N ARG A 35 5.92 -0.53 8.35
CA ARG A 35 7.27 -0.21 7.86
C ARG A 35 8.24 -1.39 8.04
N GLY A 36 8.23 -2.02 9.21
CA GLY A 36 9.11 -3.15 9.51
C GLY A 36 8.86 -4.37 8.64
N GLU A 37 7.61 -4.62 8.22
CA GLU A 37 7.30 -5.72 7.28
C GLU A 37 7.97 -5.46 5.92
N ILE A 38 7.86 -4.24 5.40
CA ILE A 38 8.47 -3.87 4.12
C ILE A 38 10.00 -3.93 4.18
N GLU A 39 10.63 -3.48 5.28
CA GLU A 39 12.08 -3.56 5.46
C GLU A 39 12.59 -5.00 5.41
N VAL A 40 11.90 -5.92 6.08
CA VAL A 40 12.23 -7.36 6.06
C VAL A 40 12.04 -7.94 4.66
N ASP A 41 10.95 -7.61 3.98
CA ASP A 41 10.66 -8.10 2.62
C ASP A 41 11.71 -7.61 1.61
N LEU A 42 12.13 -6.34 1.69
CA LEU A 42 13.19 -5.77 0.85
C LEU A 42 14.51 -6.51 1.06
N ALA A 43 14.90 -6.73 2.32
CA ALA A 43 16.12 -7.47 2.65
C ALA A 43 16.06 -8.93 2.14
N ALA A 44 14.94 -9.61 2.35
CA ALA A 44 14.71 -10.98 1.88
C ALA A 44 14.76 -11.08 0.34
N ALA A 45 14.32 -10.03 -0.36
CA ALA A 45 14.41 -9.93 -1.81
C ALA A 45 15.79 -9.47 -2.33
N GLY A 46 16.78 -9.26 -1.46
CA GLY A 46 18.15 -8.89 -1.82
C GLY A 46 18.32 -7.40 -2.16
N TYR A 47 17.43 -6.54 -1.66
CA TYR A 47 17.55 -5.09 -1.76
C TYR A 47 18.10 -4.51 -0.45
N ALA A 48 18.96 -3.50 -0.59
CA ALA A 48 19.35 -2.65 0.52
C ALA A 48 18.46 -1.41 0.52
N LEU A 49 17.77 -1.17 1.62
CA LEU A 49 17.01 0.06 1.84
C LEU A 49 17.98 1.25 1.99
N GLU A 50 17.75 2.32 1.24
CA GLU A 50 18.55 3.54 1.33
C GLU A 50 17.84 4.62 2.14
N GLU A 51 16.56 4.85 1.85
CA GLU A 51 15.78 5.91 2.47
C GLU A 51 14.29 5.52 2.57
N VAL A 52 13.62 6.04 3.60
CA VAL A 52 12.16 6.02 3.70
C VAL A 52 11.69 7.47 3.78
N CYS A 53 10.96 7.90 2.77
CA CYS A 53 10.44 9.25 2.66
C CYS A 53 8.94 9.27 2.93
N ASP A 54 8.43 10.46 3.24
CA ASP A 54 7.00 10.75 3.15
C ASP A 54 6.58 10.92 1.67
N ALA A 55 5.38 10.45 1.33
CA ALA A 55 4.80 10.71 0.03
C ALA A 55 4.56 12.23 -0.18
N PRO A 56 4.97 12.81 -1.33
CA PRO A 56 4.99 14.28 -1.51
C PRO A 56 3.63 14.99 -1.34
N ASP A 57 2.55 14.34 -1.74
CA ASP A 57 1.17 14.85 -1.73
C ASP A 57 0.38 14.43 -0.49
N ARG A 58 0.92 13.51 0.32
CA ARG A 58 0.23 12.87 1.45
C ARG A 58 1.18 12.52 2.59
N GLY A 59 2.05 13.47 2.94
CA GLY A 59 3.02 13.30 4.01
C GLY A 59 2.39 12.87 5.34
N GLY A 60 3.06 11.95 6.04
CA GLY A 60 2.57 11.31 7.26
C GLY A 60 1.47 10.26 7.06
N LYS A 61 1.03 10.02 5.81
CA LYS A 61 -0.02 9.02 5.49
C LYS A 61 0.46 7.87 4.64
N GLU A 62 1.62 8.00 3.99
CA GLU A 62 2.21 6.95 3.19
C GLU A 62 3.74 7.03 3.17
N PHE A 63 4.38 5.87 3.32
CA PHE A 63 5.82 5.71 3.18
C PHE A 63 6.22 5.40 1.74
N VAL A 64 7.28 6.07 1.28
CA VAL A 64 7.96 5.76 0.03
C VAL A 64 9.31 5.14 0.37
N PHE A 65 9.51 3.87 -0.01
CA PHE A 65 10.77 3.16 0.22
C PHE A 65 11.66 3.26 -1.01
N VAL A 66 12.83 3.87 -0.85
CA VAL A 66 13.88 3.91 -1.88
C VAL A 66 14.89 2.83 -1.55
N ALA A 67 14.96 1.81 -2.39
CA ALA A 67 15.85 0.67 -2.19
C ALA A 67 16.63 0.37 -3.46
N ARG A 68 17.87 -0.07 -3.30
CA ARG A 68 18.75 -0.46 -4.41
C ARG A 68 19.13 -1.93 -4.30
N ARG A 69 19.41 -2.54 -5.44
CA ARG A 69 20.10 -3.83 -5.45
C ARG A 69 21.61 -3.58 -5.26
N PRO A 70 22.26 -4.20 -4.27
CA PRO A 70 23.71 -4.12 -4.15
C PRO A 70 24.41 -4.70 -5.38
N LEU A 71 25.55 -4.13 -5.77
CA LEU A 71 26.41 -4.78 -6.76
C LEU A 71 26.93 -6.11 -6.18
N PRO A 72 27.10 -7.16 -7.01
CA PRO A 72 27.81 -8.36 -6.59
C PRO A 72 29.22 -7.98 -6.11
N ALA A 73 29.69 -8.66 -5.07
CA ALA A 73 31.06 -8.54 -4.60
C ALA A 73 32.08 -9.06 -5.64
#